data_AF-X1BZ91-F1
#
_entry.id   AF-X1BZ91-F1
#
_cell.length_a   1.000
_cell.length_b   1.000
_cell.length_c   1.000
_cell.angle_alpha   90.00
_cell.angle_beta   90.00
_cell.angle_gamma   90.00
#
_symmetry.space_group_name_H-M   'P 1'
#
loop_
_entity.id
_entity.type
_entity.pdbx_description
1 polymer ?
#
loop_
_entity_poly.entity_id
_entity_poly.type
_entity_poly.pdbx_seq_one_letter_code
_entity_poly.pdbx_strand_id
1 'polypeptide(L)'
;KGKVQILVDKEVVEKVTNSGTEISLEEAREINDKIKLGDQVKIEVNPFHFSRIAASTGKYVMMQQIVEMEKDLLYEEFKKREGEIISGTVRYKADHFILIDLGKTEGILPVREQLLNREYRQGERIRTYILRVTREPKGPRIILSQTHPIFLKRLFELEVPEVEEGIVKIIQIKRDAGRRAKVVVESGQKKVDAVGACVGLRGSRIKAILRELEGERVDIIRYSEETSVFIKNSLKPAEVKQVKLDEANKEAKVIVADDQLSLAIGSRGENVKRERKIILLWAAMGLG
;
A
#
# COMPACT_ATOMS: atom_id res chain seq x y z
N LYS A 1 27.27 14.58 31.97
CA LYS A 1 26.03 14.43 32.76
C LYS A 1 25.13 15.62 32.44
N GLY A 2 24.10 15.45 31.62
CA GLY A 2 23.18 16.53 31.26
C GLY A 2 22.25 16.85 32.43
N LYS A 3 22.29 18.08 32.95
CA LYS A 3 21.30 18.55 33.92
C LYS A 3 20.00 18.83 33.17
N VAL A 4 18.93 18.15 33.53
CA VAL A 4 17.58 18.45 33.03
C VAL A 4 17.13 19.74 33.70
N GLN A 5 16.92 20.80 32.92
CA GLN A 5 16.37 22.07 33.38
C GLN A 5 14.88 22.12 33.04
N ILE A 6 14.04 22.45 34.01
CA ILE A 6 12.60 22.65 33.81
C ILE A 6 12.34 24.15 33.82
N LEU A 7 11.84 24.66 32.69
CA LEU A 7 11.45 26.05 32.53
C LEU A 7 9.93 26.13 32.52
N VAL A 8 9.38 27.06 33.30
CA VAL A 8 7.94 27.36 33.30
C VAL A 8 7.75 28.76 32.74
N ASP A 9 6.88 28.89 31.74
CA ASP A 9 6.46 30.19 31.22
C ASP A 9 5.49 30.85 32.20
N LYS A 10 5.79 32.07 32.61
CA LYS A 10 4.94 32.87 33.51
C LYS A 10 4.65 34.24 32.91
N GLU A 11 3.41 34.68 33.07
CA GLU A 11 2.95 36.00 32.66
C GLU A 11 3.29 37.06 33.72
N VAL A 12 3.82 38.20 33.27
CA VAL A 12 4.25 39.30 34.13
C VAL A 12 3.05 40.20 34.44
N VAL A 13 2.59 40.16 35.68
CA VAL A 13 1.41 40.90 36.15
C VAL A 13 1.77 41.85 37.29
N GLU A 14 0.94 42.87 37.51
CA GLU A 14 1.15 43.82 38.60
C GLU A 14 0.79 43.22 39.96
N LYS A 15 -0.25 42.38 39.99
CA LYS A 15 -0.71 41.67 41.19
C LYS A 15 -0.88 40.20 40.90
N VAL A 16 -0.04 39.37 41.50
CA VAL A 16 -0.07 37.91 41.33
C VAL A 16 -1.31 37.34 42.02
N THR A 17 -2.15 36.66 41.25
CA THR A 17 -3.31 35.90 41.74
C THR A 17 -3.09 34.40 41.65
N ASN A 18 -2.30 33.95 40.66
CA ASN A 18 -1.92 32.55 40.49
C ASN A 18 -0.40 32.41 40.36
N SER A 19 0.27 32.10 41.47
CA SER A 19 1.72 31.92 41.53
C SER A 19 2.26 30.77 40.68
N GLY A 20 1.41 29.92 40.10
CA GLY A 20 1.80 28.87 39.17
C GLY A 20 2.04 29.36 37.73
N THR A 21 1.28 30.37 37.29
CA THR A 21 1.29 30.88 35.90
C THR A 21 1.69 32.35 35.80
N GLU A 22 1.78 33.05 36.93
CA GLU A 22 2.05 34.48 37.00
C GLU A 22 3.33 34.78 37.82
N ILE A 23 3.92 35.95 37.57
CA ILE A 23 5.03 36.54 38.31
C ILE A 23 4.85 38.06 38.40
N SER A 24 5.31 38.67 39.49
CA SER A 24 5.29 40.13 39.63
C SER A 24 6.29 40.82 38.69
N LEU A 25 6.00 42.06 38.30
CA LEU A 25 6.95 42.86 37.51
C LEU A 25 8.31 43.04 38.21
N GLU A 26 8.30 43.11 39.53
CA GLU A 26 9.51 43.27 40.35
C GLU A 26 10.41 42.03 40.25
N GLU A 27 9.86 40.84 40.53
CA GLU A 27 10.60 39.57 40.45
C GLU A 27 11.01 39.24 39.00
N ALA A 28 10.20 39.60 38.00
CA ALA A 28 10.55 39.37 36.61
C ALA A 28 11.74 40.23 36.16
N ARG A 29 11.86 41.45 36.69
CA ARG A 29 12.99 42.35 36.40
C ARG A 29 14.30 41.88 37.03
N GLU A 30 14.26 41.18 38.16
CA GLU A 30 15.47 40.55 38.74
C GLU A 30 16.13 39.54 37.79
N ILE A 31 15.34 38.92 36.90
CA ILE A 31 15.83 38.00 35.87
C ILE A 31 16.32 38.77 34.64
N ASN A 32 15.58 39.79 34.22
CA ASN A 32 15.95 40.66 33.11
C ASN A 32 15.24 42.03 33.23
N ASP A 33 16.03 43.07 33.47
CA ASP A 33 15.56 44.46 33.67
C ASP A 33 14.73 45.04 32.51
N LYS A 34 14.75 44.41 31.32
CA LYS A 34 14.02 44.87 30.13
C LYS A 34 12.57 44.37 30.05
N ILE A 35 12.13 43.54 31.00
CA ILE A 35 10.80 42.94 31.01
C ILE A 35 9.72 43.97 31.41
N LYS A 36 8.58 43.93 30.71
CA LYS A 36 7.42 44.81 30.92
C LYS A 36 6.20 44.00 31.38
N LEU A 37 5.19 44.71 31.89
CA LEU A 37 3.90 44.12 32.21
C LEU A 37 3.27 43.51 30.95
N GLY A 38 2.74 42.29 31.08
CA GLY A 38 2.16 41.50 30.00
C GLY A 38 3.16 40.65 29.21
N ASP A 39 4.47 40.76 29.48
CA ASP A 39 5.45 39.88 28.85
C ASP A 39 5.41 38.46 29.46
N GLN A 40 5.94 37.47 28.74
CA GLN A 40 6.16 36.13 29.25
C GLN A 40 7.64 35.91 29.59
N VAL A 41 7.91 35.41 30.79
CA VAL A 41 9.27 35.09 31.27
C VAL A 41 9.38 33.60 31.61
N LYS A 42 10.51 33.00 31.24
CA LYS A 42 10.84 31.61 31.56
C LYS A 42 11.58 31.54 32.88
N ILE A 43 11.00 30.86 33.86
CA ILE A 43 11.62 30.68 35.18
C ILE A 43 12.09 29.24 35.32
N GLU A 44 13.34 29.07 35.74
CA GLU A 44 13.87 27.75 36.11
C GLU A 44 13.27 27.33 37.45
N VAL A 45 12.50 26.25 37.43
CA VAL A 45 11.87 25.69 38.62
C VAL A 45 12.64 24.45 39.06
N ASN A 46 12.99 24.40 40.34
CA ASN A 46 13.68 23.25 40.89
C ASN A 46 12.73 22.03 40.93
N PRO A 47 13.08 20.90 40.26
CA PRO A 47 12.26 19.69 40.21
C PRO A 47 11.91 19.10 41.59
N PHE A 48 12.68 19.43 42.64
CA PHE A 48 12.46 18.93 44.00
C PHE A 48 11.28 19.58 44.73
N HIS A 49 10.74 20.71 44.24
CA HIS A 49 9.52 21.33 44.81
C HIS A 49 8.22 20.71 44.30
N PHE A 50 8.26 19.84 43.29
CA PHE A 50 7.09 19.06 42.90
C PHE A 50 6.82 17.99 43.96
N SER A 51 5.57 17.91 44.45
CA SER A 51 5.16 16.78 45.27
C SER A 51 5.41 15.46 44.51
N ARG A 52 5.65 14.35 45.22
CA ARG A 52 5.86 13.02 44.60
C ARG A 52 4.73 12.67 43.60
N ILE A 53 3.52 13.14 43.88
CA ILE A 53 2.33 12.98 43.03
C ILE A 53 2.46 13.86 41.78
N ALA A 54 2.82 15.14 41.91
CA ALA A 54 3.00 16.05 40.76
C ALA A 54 4.12 15.59 39.81
N ALA A 55 5.23 15.08 40.33
CA ALA A 55 6.31 14.50 39.52
C ALA A 55 5.86 13.24 38.77
N SER A 56 5.03 12.40 39.41
CA SER A 56 4.48 11.19 38.81
C SER A 56 3.45 11.51 37.72
N THR A 57 2.59 12.50 37.95
CA THR A 57 1.64 13.02 36.95
C THR A 57 2.37 13.66 35.77
N GLY A 58 3.39 14.48 36.01
CA GLY A 58 4.21 15.06 34.95
C GLY A 58 4.88 13.99 34.07
N LYS A 59 5.46 12.96 34.69
CA LYS A 59 6.00 11.79 33.97
C LYS A 59 4.93 11.10 33.11
N TYR A 60 3.73 10.91 33.65
CA TYR A 60 2.63 10.28 32.91
C TYR A 60 2.18 11.12 31.72
N VAL A 61 1.99 12.44 31.90
CA VAL A 61 1.62 13.38 30.82
C VAL A 61 2.69 13.41 29.74
N MET A 62 3.96 13.52 30.12
CA MET A 62 5.08 13.46 29.16
C MET A 62 5.10 12.14 28.39
N MET A 63 4.90 11.01 29.07
CA MET A 63 4.86 9.70 28.40
C MET A 63 3.69 9.59 27.43
N GLN A 64 2.51 10.11 27.78
CA GLN A 64 1.35 10.17 26.89
C GLN A 64 1.64 11.02 25.65
N GLN A 65 2.24 12.21 25.82
CA GLN A 65 2.65 13.07 24.70
C GLN A 65 3.65 12.36 23.77
N ILE A 66 4.63 11.64 24.32
CA ILE A 66 5.58 10.85 23.51
C ILE A 66 4.84 9.79 22.69
N VAL A 67 3.92 9.04 23.31
CA VAL A 67 3.13 8.00 22.62
C VAL A 67 2.23 8.61 21.54
N GLU A 68 1.61 9.76 21.79
CA GLU A 68 0.82 10.48 20.79
C GLU A 68 1.67 10.95 19.61
N MET A 69 2.83 11.54 19.88
CA MET A 69 3.79 11.92 18.84
C MET A 69 4.26 10.70 18.03
N GLU A 70 4.53 9.57 18.67
CA GLU A 70 4.92 8.34 17.99
C GLU A 70 3.81 7.81 17.07
N LYS A 71 2.55 7.79 17.54
CA LYS A 71 1.39 7.42 16.71
C LYS A 71 1.25 8.29 15.48
N ASP A 72 1.47 9.60 15.63
CA ASP A 72 1.37 10.58 14.57
C ASP A 72 2.48 10.38 13.52
N LEU A 73 3.71 10.17 13.98
CA LEU A 73 4.85 9.85 13.11
C LEU A 73 4.63 8.56 12.33
N LEU A 74 4.13 7.50 12.98
CA LEU A 74 3.81 6.24 12.32
C LEU A 74 2.71 6.42 11.28
N TYR A 75 1.66 7.17 11.59
CA TYR A 75 0.58 7.45 10.63
C TYR A 75 1.14 8.13 9.37
N GLU A 76 1.92 9.20 9.52
CA GLU A 76 2.50 9.92 8.38
C GLU A 76 3.46 9.06 7.55
N GLU A 77 4.27 8.23 8.21
CA GLU A 77 5.18 7.28 7.53
C GLU A 77 4.41 6.28 6.68
N PHE A 78 3.40 5.60 7.25
CA PHE A 78 2.65 4.58 6.53
C PHE A 78 1.67 5.18 5.52
N LYS A 79 1.14 6.37 5.78
CA LYS A 79 0.22 7.03 4.85
C LYS A 79 0.89 7.36 3.53
N LYS A 80 2.17 7.79 3.56
CA LYS A 80 2.98 8.03 2.35
C LYS A 80 3.27 6.76 1.55
N ARG A 81 3.25 5.61 2.22
CA ARG A 81 3.50 4.28 1.64
C ARG A 81 2.22 3.54 1.24
N GLU A 82 1.05 4.18 1.37
CA GLU A 82 -0.20 3.63 0.85
C GLU A 82 -0.06 3.37 -0.65
N GLY A 83 -0.37 2.17 -1.11
CA GLY A 83 -0.11 1.78 -2.51
C GLY A 83 1.21 1.04 -2.77
N GLU A 84 2.01 0.77 -1.75
CA GLU A 84 3.27 0.03 -1.84
C GLU A 84 3.13 -1.43 -1.36
N ILE A 85 4.11 -2.26 -1.73
CA ILE A 85 4.33 -3.56 -1.11
C ILE A 85 5.13 -3.39 0.18
N ILE A 86 4.69 -4.08 1.23
CA ILE A 86 5.43 -4.23 2.48
C ILE A 86 5.55 -5.71 2.83
N SER A 87 6.72 -6.08 3.36
CA SER A 87 6.94 -7.40 3.94
C SER A 87 6.71 -7.34 5.45
N GLY A 88 6.07 -8.35 6.00
CA GLY A 88 5.89 -8.49 7.44
C GLY A 88 5.79 -9.96 7.85
N THR A 89 5.74 -10.20 9.15
CA THR A 89 5.67 -11.55 9.71
C THR A 89 4.29 -11.81 10.29
N VAL A 90 3.66 -12.93 9.94
CA VAL A 90 2.37 -13.33 10.50
C VAL A 90 2.53 -13.53 12.01
N ARG A 91 1.91 -12.66 12.81
CA ARG A 91 2.00 -12.69 14.28
C ARG A 91 0.87 -13.49 14.90
N TYR A 92 -0.36 -13.26 14.44
CA TYR A 92 -1.56 -13.89 14.98
C TYR A 92 -2.64 -14.04 13.91
N LYS A 93 -3.35 -15.17 13.94
CA LYS A 93 -4.47 -15.46 13.04
C LYS A 93 -5.75 -15.56 13.86
N ALA A 94 -6.67 -14.65 13.61
CA ALA A 94 -8.04 -14.69 14.13
C ALA A 94 -8.98 -15.24 13.04
N ASP A 95 -10.26 -15.43 13.40
CA ASP A 95 -11.28 -15.94 12.46
C ASP A 95 -11.56 -14.98 11.30
N HIS A 96 -11.34 -13.67 11.48
CA HIS A 96 -11.77 -12.64 10.51
C HIS A 96 -10.62 -11.77 9.98
N PHE A 97 -9.43 -11.90 10.54
CA PHE A 97 -8.25 -11.16 10.11
C PHE A 97 -6.96 -11.83 10.59
N ILE A 98 -5.85 -11.45 9.96
CA ILE A 98 -4.50 -11.82 10.37
C ILE A 98 -3.77 -10.55 10.78
N LEU A 99 -3.08 -10.58 11.92
CA LEU A 99 -2.15 -9.55 12.34
C LEU A 99 -0.76 -9.86 11.78
N ILE A 100 -0.20 -8.87 11.11
CA ILE A 100 1.11 -8.95 10.47
C ILE A 100 2.00 -7.91 11.15
N ASP A 101 3.11 -8.38 11.72
CA ASP A 101 4.14 -7.54 12.29
C ASP A 101 4.93 -6.86 11.16
N LEU A 102 4.90 -5.53 11.13
CA LEU A 102 5.62 -4.68 10.17
C LEU A 102 6.91 -4.09 10.79
N GLY A 103 7.31 -4.56 11.97
CA GLY A 103 8.49 -4.14 12.72
C GLY A 103 8.22 -2.99 13.68
N LYS A 104 7.60 -1.90 13.20
CA LYS A 104 7.24 -0.74 14.03
C LYS A 104 5.82 -0.79 14.59
N THR A 105 4.91 -1.45 13.88
CA THR A 105 3.49 -1.56 14.21
C THR A 105 2.91 -2.80 13.53
N GLU A 106 1.64 -3.08 13.79
CA GLU A 106 0.92 -4.19 13.19
C GLU A 106 0.03 -3.72 12.04
N GLY A 107 0.03 -4.49 10.96
CA GLY A 107 -0.95 -4.40 9.88
C GLY A 107 -2.02 -5.47 10.01
N ILE A 108 -3.21 -5.16 9.52
CA ILE A 108 -4.37 -6.06 9.54
C ILE A 108 -4.60 -6.55 8.11
N LEU A 109 -4.59 -7.87 7.90
CA LEU A 109 -4.98 -8.51 6.64
C LEU A 109 -6.38 -9.16 6.81
N PRO A 110 -7.47 -8.49 6.40
CA PRO A 110 -8.83 -9.02 6.53
C PRO A 110 -9.07 -10.25 5.66
N VAL A 111 -9.99 -11.14 6.05
CA VAL A 111 -10.32 -12.37 5.29
C VAL A 111 -10.64 -12.10 3.81
N ARG A 112 -11.37 -11.02 3.49
CA ARG A 112 -11.69 -10.66 2.10
C ARG A 112 -10.48 -10.25 1.25
N GLU A 113 -9.39 -9.88 1.91
CA GLU A 113 -8.14 -9.44 1.28
C GLU A 113 -7.06 -10.53 1.31
N GLN A 114 -7.38 -11.71 1.85
CA GLN A 114 -6.54 -12.90 1.87
C GLN A 114 -6.71 -13.73 0.58
N LEU A 115 -5.69 -14.49 0.23
CA LEU A 115 -5.75 -15.44 -0.87
C LEU A 115 -6.54 -16.67 -0.43
N LEU A 116 -7.61 -17.01 -1.16
CA LEU A 116 -8.59 -18.03 -0.79
C LEU A 116 -7.98 -19.41 -0.49
N ASN A 117 -6.93 -19.78 -1.21
CA ASN A 117 -6.30 -21.11 -1.14
C ASN A 117 -4.94 -21.10 -0.41
N ARG A 118 -4.61 -20.01 0.28
CA ARG A 118 -3.34 -19.88 1.01
C ARG A 118 -3.52 -20.23 2.48
N GLU A 119 -2.66 -21.10 2.98
CA GLU A 119 -2.48 -21.29 4.41
C GLU A 119 -1.48 -20.28 4.95
N TYR A 120 -1.91 -19.41 5.86
CA TYR A 120 -1.04 -18.46 6.56
C TYR A 120 -0.57 -19.08 7.87
N ARG A 121 0.76 -19.25 8.03
CA ARG A 121 1.35 -19.82 9.23
C ARG A 121 1.93 -18.76 10.15
N GLN A 122 1.78 -18.93 11.46
CA GLN A 122 2.42 -18.03 12.42
C GLN A 122 3.94 -18.07 12.27
N GLY A 123 4.59 -16.91 12.29
CA GLY A 123 6.03 -16.75 12.04
C GLY A 123 6.41 -16.71 10.55
N GLU A 124 5.47 -16.96 9.63
CA GLU A 124 5.73 -16.87 8.19
C GLU A 124 5.93 -15.40 7.78
N ARG A 125 6.95 -15.15 6.96
CA ARG A 125 7.17 -13.83 6.34
C ARG A 125 6.40 -13.76 5.03
N ILE A 126 5.54 -12.75 4.89
CA ILE A 126 4.67 -12.59 3.73
C ILE A 126 4.75 -11.16 3.18
N ARG A 127 4.59 -11.02 1.87
CA ARG A 127 4.44 -9.72 1.20
C ARG A 127 2.98 -9.34 1.10
N THR A 128 2.66 -8.09 1.35
CA THR A 128 1.30 -7.54 1.27
C THR A 128 1.32 -6.17 0.63
N TYR A 129 0.19 -5.77 0.06
CA TYR A 129 -0.07 -4.42 -0.42
C TYR A 129 -0.71 -3.57 0.67
N ILE A 130 -0.21 -2.36 0.91
CA ILE A 130 -0.86 -1.40 1.81
C ILE A 130 -2.09 -0.84 1.10
N LEU A 131 -3.26 -1.39 1.44
CA LEU A 131 -4.53 -1.02 0.82
C LEU A 131 -5.01 0.34 1.29
N ARG A 132 -4.91 0.59 2.61
CA ARG A 132 -5.40 1.83 3.21
C ARG A 132 -4.79 2.05 4.58
N VAL A 133 -4.41 3.28 4.88
CA VAL A 133 -3.99 3.72 6.21
C VAL A 133 -4.97 4.77 6.74
N THR A 134 -5.52 4.53 7.92
CA THR A 134 -6.47 5.42 8.61
C THR A 134 -6.01 5.75 10.02
N ARG A 135 -6.26 6.97 10.48
CA ARG A 135 -5.97 7.40 11.84
C ARG A 135 -7.08 6.89 12.79
N GLU A 136 -6.71 6.21 13.87
CA GLU A 136 -7.63 5.79 14.93
C GLU A 136 -7.07 6.20 16.32
N PRO A 137 -7.90 6.32 17.38
CA PRO A 137 -7.43 6.75 18.70
C PRO A 137 -6.31 5.86 19.30
N LYS A 138 -6.30 4.58 18.92
CA LYS A 138 -5.30 3.61 19.38
C LYS A 138 -3.99 3.65 18.57
N GLY A 139 -3.94 4.41 17.47
CA GLY A 139 -2.81 4.48 16.54
C GLY A 139 -3.27 4.31 15.08
N PRO A 140 -2.34 4.36 14.10
CA PRO A 140 -2.68 4.15 12.71
C PRO A 140 -3.15 2.72 12.47
N ARG A 141 -4.31 2.59 11.83
CA ARG A 141 -4.80 1.31 11.33
C ARG A 141 -4.36 1.11 9.89
N ILE A 142 -3.52 0.10 9.69
CA ILE A 142 -2.96 -0.25 8.38
C ILE A 142 -3.70 -1.48 7.86
N ILE A 143 -4.48 -1.31 6.80
CA ILE A 143 -5.20 -2.40 6.14
C ILE A 143 -4.33 -2.90 4.99
N LEU A 144 -4.07 -4.19 4.99
CA LEU A 144 -3.24 -4.90 4.03
C LEU A 144 -4.10 -5.73 3.08
N SER A 145 -3.55 -6.05 1.90
CA SER A 145 -4.19 -6.91 0.91
C SER A 145 -3.21 -7.76 0.11
N GLN A 146 -3.63 -8.96 -0.26
CA GLN A 146 -2.97 -9.79 -1.28
C GLN A 146 -3.87 -10.05 -2.50
N THR A 147 -5.14 -9.62 -2.48
CA THR A 147 -6.10 -9.81 -3.56
C THR A 147 -6.18 -8.61 -4.51
N HIS A 148 -5.77 -7.42 -4.05
CA HIS A 148 -5.85 -6.20 -4.86
C HIS A 148 -5.06 -6.32 -6.17
N PRO A 149 -5.57 -5.85 -7.34
CA PRO A 149 -4.86 -5.95 -8.62
C PRO A 149 -3.51 -5.24 -8.63
N ILE A 150 -3.38 -4.12 -7.89
CA ILE A 150 -2.11 -3.38 -7.78
C ILE A 150 -1.03 -4.19 -7.06
N PHE A 151 -1.40 -5.13 -6.17
CA PHE A 151 -0.41 -6.04 -5.57
C PHE A 151 0.36 -6.81 -6.65
N LEU A 152 -0.34 -7.35 -7.66
CA LEU A 152 0.29 -8.02 -8.78
C LEU A 152 1.16 -7.06 -9.59
N LYS A 153 0.69 -5.84 -9.88
CA LYS A 153 1.49 -4.83 -10.57
C LYS A 153 2.81 -4.56 -9.86
N ARG A 154 2.76 -4.34 -8.54
CA ARG A 154 3.95 -4.08 -7.72
C ARG A 154 4.88 -5.30 -7.65
N LEU A 155 4.34 -6.52 -7.64
CA LEU A 155 5.18 -7.74 -7.74
C LEU A 155 5.94 -7.80 -9.07
N PHE A 156 5.33 -7.40 -10.18
CA PHE A 156 6.04 -7.28 -11.45
C PHE A 156 7.12 -6.20 -11.41
N GLU A 157 6.84 -5.03 -10.84
CA GLU A 157 7.83 -3.96 -10.68
C GLU A 157 9.04 -4.44 -9.85
N LEU A 158 8.83 -5.22 -8.78
CA LEU A 158 9.92 -5.75 -7.96
C LEU A 158 10.74 -6.85 -8.63
N GLU A 159 10.12 -7.67 -9.49
CA GLU A 159 10.76 -8.86 -10.07
C GLU A 159 11.32 -8.62 -11.50
N VAL A 160 10.81 -7.61 -12.21
CA VAL A 160 11.11 -7.33 -13.61
C VAL A 160 11.69 -5.91 -13.73
N PRO A 161 13.03 -5.76 -13.82
CA PRO A 161 13.68 -4.44 -13.91
C PRO A 161 13.16 -3.59 -15.05
N GLU A 162 12.84 -4.20 -16.19
CA GLU A 162 12.30 -3.49 -17.35
C GLU A 162 10.92 -2.86 -17.06
N VAL A 163 10.15 -3.42 -16.12
CA VAL A 163 8.88 -2.84 -15.66
C VAL A 163 9.11 -1.69 -14.69
N GLU A 164 10.09 -1.83 -13.79
CA GLU A 164 10.49 -0.77 -12.85
C GLU A 164 11.02 0.47 -13.61
N GLU A 165 11.88 0.26 -14.61
CA GLU A 165 12.46 1.30 -15.46
C GLU A 165 11.45 1.89 -16.46
N GLY A 166 10.25 1.31 -16.58
CA GLY A 166 9.21 1.75 -17.50
C GLY A 166 9.47 1.42 -18.98
N ILE A 167 10.47 0.58 -19.27
CA ILE A 167 10.75 0.04 -20.61
C ILE A 167 9.60 -0.88 -21.04
N VAL A 168 9.13 -1.73 -20.12
CA VAL A 168 7.95 -2.58 -20.29
C VAL A 168 6.82 -2.00 -19.44
N LYS A 169 5.73 -1.59 -20.09
CA LYS A 169 4.56 -1.01 -19.43
C LYS A 169 3.49 -2.09 -19.22
N ILE A 170 2.97 -2.18 -18.01
CA ILE A 170 1.75 -2.94 -17.73
C ILE A 170 0.55 -2.04 -18.06
N ILE A 171 -0.09 -2.31 -19.18
CA ILE A 171 -1.24 -1.55 -19.69
C ILE A 171 -2.49 -1.85 -18.86
N GLN A 172 -2.70 -3.13 -18.55
CA GLN A 172 -3.91 -3.56 -17.88
C GLN A 172 -3.69 -4.84 -17.09
N ILE A 173 -4.31 -4.91 -15.91
CA ILE A 173 -4.41 -6.15 -15.12
C ILE A 173 -5.88 -6.49 -14.93
N LYS A 174 -6.26 -7.70 -15.34
CA LYS A 174 -7.55 -8.29 -14.96
C LYS A 174 -7.31 -9.50 -14.08
N ARG A 175 -7.59 -9.35 -12.79
CA ARG A 175 -7.31 -10.34 -11.76
C ARG A 175 -8.59 -10.87 -11.13
N ASP A 176 -8.65 -12.18 -10.99
CA ASP A 176 -9.59 -12.94 -10.15
C ASP A 176 -8.72 -13.67 -9.11
N ALA A 177 -8.58 -13.05 -7.94
CA ALA A 177 -7.53 -13.37 -6.98
C ALA A 177 -7.62 -14.82 -6.50
N GLY A 178 -6.47 -15.49 -6.41
CA GLY A 178 -6.38 -16.91 -6.03
C GLY A 178 -6.84 -17.89 -7.12
N ARG A 179 -7.23 -17.40 -8.30
CA ARG A 179 -7.65 -18.25 -9.43
C ARG A 179 -6.89 -17.95 -10.71
N ARG A 180 -7.04 -16.74 -11.26
CA ARG A 180 -6.41 -16.37 -12.53
C ARG A 180 -6.26 -14.85 -12.70
N ALA A 181 -5.12 -14.42 -13.22
CA ALA A 181 -4.90 -13.08 -13.71
C ALA A 181 -4.47 -13.08 -15.18
N LYS A 182 -4.86 -12.01 -15.88
CA LYS A 182 -4.35 -11.64 -17.20
C LYS A 182 -3.66 -10.29 -17.09
N VAL A 183 -2.41 -10.21 -17.53
CA VAL A 183 -1.55 -9.02 -17.45
C VAL A 183 -1.17 -8.63 -18.87
N VAL A 184 -1.64 -7.48 -19.32
CA VAL A 184 -1.36 -6.94 -20.65
C VAL A 184 -0.11 -6.07 -20.55
N VAL A 185 0.89 -6.40 -21.36
CA VAL A 185 2.19 -5.73 -21.36
C VAL A 185 2.56 -5.23 -22.74
N GLU A 186 3.21 -4.08 -22.78
CA GLU A 186 3.75 -3.45 -23.96
C GLU A 186 5.22 -3.09 -23.72
N SER A 187 6.05 -3.17 -24.75
CA SER A 187 7.42 -2.67 -24.69
C SER A 187 7.49 -1.31 -25.39
N GLY A 188 8.04 -0.31 -24.72
CA GLY A 188 8.37 0.99 -25.32
C GLY A 188 9.58 0.92 -26.26
N GLN A 189 10.30 -0.20 -26.31
CA GLN A 189 11.48 -0.39 -27.14
C GLN A 189 11.36 -1.63 -28.03
N LYS A 190 11.54 -1.46 -29.35
CA LYS A 190 11.43 -2.55 -30.34
C LYS A 190 12.36 -3.74 -30.07
N LYS A 191 13.50 -3.51 -29.43
CA LYS A 191 14.50 -4.55 -29.13
C LYS A 191 14.19 -5.37 -27.87
N VAL A 192 13.20 -4.95 -27.06
CA VAL A 192 12.85 -5.61 -25.80
C VAL A 192 11.52 -6.33 -25.98
N ASP A 193 11.51 -7.66 -25.79
CA ASP A 193 10.29 -8.44 -25.76
C ASP A 193 9.61 -8.32 -24.39
N ALA A 194 8.46 -7.64 -24.34
CA ALA A 194 7.70 -7.43 -23.11
C ALA A 194 7.31 -8.74 -22.40
N VAL A 195 6.92 -9.76 -23.18
CA VAL A 195 6.52 -11.06 -22.61
C VAL A 195 7.74 -11.79 -22.07
N GLY A 196 8.81 -11.89 -22.86
CA GLY A 196 10.07 -12.49 -22.46
C GLY A 196 10.68 -11.85 -21.21
N ALA A 197 10.67 -10.51 -21.12
CA ALA A 197 11.13 -9.78 -19.94
C ALA A 197 10.34 -10.16 -18.68
N CYS A 198 9.01 -10.22 -18.79
CA CYS A 198 8.13 -10.59 -17.66
C CYS A 198 8.24 -12.07 -17.26
N VAL A 199 8.46 -12.96 -18.22
CA VAL A 199 8.60 -14.40 -17.97
C VAL A 199 9.99 -14.72 -17.38
N GLY A 200 11.04 -14.10 -17.89
CA GLY A 200 12.42 -14.40 -17.54
C GLY A 200 12.92 -15.73 -18.09
N LEU A 201 14.22 -16.01 -17.92
CA LEU A 201 14.84 -17.24 -18.41
C LEU A 201 14.15 -18.48 -17.80
N ARG A 202 13.58 -19.34 -18.66
CA ARG A 202 12.81 -20.54 -18.23
C ARG A 202 11.68 -20.23 -17.23
N GLY A 203 11.11 -19.03 -17.31
CA GLY A 203 10.03 -18.61 -16.43
C GLY A 203 10.47 -18.21 -15.02
N SER A 204 11.75 -17.92 -14.78
CA SER A 204 12.27 -17.65 -13.43
C SER A 204 11.53 -16.52 -12.72
N ARG A 205 11.33 -15.39 -13.41
CA ARG A 205 10.68 -14.19 -12.87
C ARG A 205 9.19 -14.45 -12.60
N ILE A 206 8.47 -14.96 -13.59
CA ILE A 206 7.04 -15.26 -13.39
C ILE A 206 6.82 -16.30 -12.29
N LYS A 207 7.70 -17.31 -12.15
CA LYS A 207 7.62 -18.29 -11.05
C LYS A 207 7.82 -17.64 -9.68
N ALA A 208 8.70 -16.64 -9.57
CA ALA A 208 8.87 -15.90 -8.33
C ALA A 208 7.61 -15.14 -7.93
N ILE A 209 6.97 -14.45 -8.89
CA ILE A 209 5.67 -13.79 -8.68
C ILE A 209 4.60 -14.81 -8.29
N LEU A 210 4.50 -15.94 -9.00
CA LEU A 210 3.50 -16.99 -8.74
C LEU A 210 3.62 -17.60 -7.33
N ARG A 211 4.83 -17.67 -6.76
CA ARG A 211 5.02 -18.11 -5.37
C ARG A 211 4.35 -17.18 -4.36
N GLU A 212 4.30 -15.88 -4.63
CA GLU A 212 3.62 -14.91 -3.76
C GLU A 212 2.08 -15.00 -3.86
N LEU A 213 1.56 -15.57 -4.94
CA LEU A 213 0.12 -15.65 -5.24
C LEU A 213 -0.52 -17.01 -4.94
N GLU A 214 0.25 -18.00 -4.50
CA GLU A 214 -0.20 -19.35 -4.12
C GLU A 214 -1.18 -20.00 -5.10
N GLY A 215 -0.64 -20.49 -6.23
CA GLY A 215 -1.39 -21.28 -7.20
C GLY A 215 -2.30 -20.49 -8.15
N GLU A 216 -2.36 -19.15 -8.02
CA GLU A 216 -3.03 -18.28 -8.99
C GLU A 216 -2.36 -18.41 -10.38
N ARG A 217 -3.12 -18.68 -11.43
CA ARG A 217 -2.57 -18.72 -12.81
C ARG A 217 -2.41 -17.32 -13.38
N VAL A 218 -1.24 -16.97 -13.90
CA VAL A 218 -1.01 -15.63 -14.52
C VAL A 218 -0.68 -15.80 -16.00
N ASP A 219 -1.51 -15.23 -16.87
CA ASP A 219 -1.20 -15.13 -18.30
C ASP A 219 -0.66 -13.73 -18.61
N ILE A 220 0.50 -13.69 -19.27
CA ILE A 220 1.09 -12.45 -19.77
C ILE A 220 0.73 -12.32 -21.26
N ILE A 221 0.08 -11.22 -21.61
CA ILE A 221 -0.48 -10.96 -22.94
C ILE A 221 0.28 -9.80 -23.57
N ARG A 222 0.83 -10.03 -24.76
CA ARG A 222 1.43 -8.95 -25.55
C ARG A 222 0.34 -8.03 -26.08
N TYR A 223 0.45 -6.75 -25.74
CA TYR A 223 -0.35 -5.69 -26.32
C TYR A 223 -0.14 -5.58 -27.83
N SER A 224 -1.17 -5.16 -28.56
CA SER A 224 -1.08 -4.81 -29.97
C SER A 224 -2.11 -3.73 -30.28
N GLU A 225 -1.73 -2.74 -31.08
CA GLU A 225 -2.65 -1.73 -31.60
C GLU A 225 -3.63 -2.33 -32.61
N GLU A 226 -3.25 -3.42 -33.30
CA GLU A 226 -4.14 -4.12 -34.20
C GLU A 226 -5.12 -4.99 -33.40
N THR A 227 -6.41 -4.60 -33.40
CA THR A 227 -7.49 -5.27 -32.65
C THR A 227 -7.53 -6.78 -32.89
N SER A 228 -7.37 -7.21 -34.13
CA SER A 228 -7.42 -8.63 -34.52
C SER A 228 -6.34 -9.44 -33.80
N VAL A 229 -5.12 -8.90 -33.73
CA VAL A 229 -3.94 -9.47 -33.09
C VAL A 229 -4.10 -9.43 -31.58
N PHE A 230 -4.61 -8.34 -31.02
CA PHE A 230 -4.84 -8.22 -29.59
C PHE A 230 -5.90 -9.21 -29.08
N ILE A 231 -7.00 -9.40 -29.81
CA ILE A 231 -8.02 -10.41 -29.51
C ILE A 231 -7.41 -11.81 -29.55
N LYS A 232 -6.64 -12.13 -30.59
CA LYS A 232 -5.93 -13.41 -30.71
C LYS A 232 -4.98 -13.65 -29.52
N ASN A 233 -4.21 -12.64 -29.13
CA ASN A 233 -3.30 -12.75 -27.98
C ASN A 233 -4.04 -12.93 -26.66
N SER A 234 -5.18 -12.26 -26.50
CA SER A 234 -5.97 -12.27 -25.26
C SER A 234 -6.64 -13.61 -24.98
N LEU A 235 -7.00 -14.37 -26.02
CA LEU A 235 -7.65 -15.67 -25.92
C LEU A 235 -6.71 -16.83 -25.59
N LYS A 236 -5.39 -16.57 -25.47
CA LYS A 236 -4.44 -17.58 -24.99
C LYS A 236 -4.94 -18.17 -23.65
N PRO A 237 -4.88 -19.51 -23.48
CA PRO A 237 -4.12 -20.46 -24.30
C PRO A 237 -4.84 -21.03 -25.54
N ALA A 238 -6.09 -20.64 -25.84
CA ALA A 238 -6.79 -21.17 -27.01
C ALA A 238 -6.16 -20.68 -28.32
N GLU A 239 -5.99 -21.59 -29.29
CA GLU A 239 -5.45 -21.24 -30.60
C GLU A 239 -6.53 -20.69 -31.53
N VAL A 240 -6.37 -19.41 -31.89
CA VAL A 240 -7.28 -18.71 -32.79
C VAL A 240 -6.79 -18.80 -34.24
N LYS A 241 -7.62 -19.34 -35.13
CA LYS A 241 -7.37 -19.42 -36.57
C LYS A 241 -7.55 -18.06 -37.23
N GLN A 242 -8.68 -17.41 -36.97
CA GLN A 242 -9.04 -16.14 -37.61
C GLN A 242 -9.89 -15.27 -36.68
N VAL A 243 -9.71 -13.95 -36.76
CA VAL A 243 -10.59 -12.96 -36.14
C VAL A 243 -11.16 -12.10 -37.26
N LYS A 244 -12.49 -12.01 -37.34
CA LYS A 244 -13.21 -11.11 -38.25
C LYS A 244 -13.85 -10.00 -37.42
N LEU A 245 -13.51 -8.75 -37.74
CA LEU A 245 -13.99 -7.59 -37.01
C LEU A 245 -15.19 -7.00 -37.76
N ASP A 246 -16.21 -6.59 -37.00
CA ASP A 246 -17.29 -5.73 -37.44
C ASP A 246 -17.21 -4.45 -36.62
N GLU A 247 -16.57 -3.43 -37.19
CA GLU A 247 -16.31 -2.17 -36.50
C GLU A 247 -17.59 -1.36 -36.28
N ALA A 248 -18.58 -1.49 -37.17
CA ALA A 248 -19.86 -0.77 -37.07
C ALA A 248 -20.64 -1.23 -35.84
N ASN A 249 -20.68 -2.54 -35.59
CA ASN A 249 -21.38 -3.12 -34.45
C ASN A 249 -20.48 -3.33 -33.22
N LYS A 250 -19.18 -3.02 -33.32
CA LYS A 250 -18.15 -3.34 -32.29
C LYS A 250 -18.16 -4.82 -31.90
N GLU A 251 -18.33 -5.68 -32.90
CA GLU A 251 -18.34 -7.13 -32.74
C GLU A 251 -17.08 -7.78 -33.32
N ALA A 252 -16.69 -8.92 -32.76
CA ALA A 252 -15.60 -9.73 -33.29
C ALA A 252 -16.02 -11.20 -33.36
N LYS A 253 -15.94 -11.79 -34.55
CA LYS A 253 -16.13 -13.23 -34.76
C LYS A 253 -14.78 -13.92 -34.72
N VAL A 254 -14.60 -14.76 -33.72
CA VAL A 254 -13.38 -15.53 -33.50
C VAL A 254 -13.60 -16.96 -33.98
N ILE A 255 -12.75 -17.41 -34.90
CA ILE A 255 -12.78 -18.75 -35.47
C ILE A 255 -11.65 -19.57 -34.85
N VAL A 256 -12.01 -20.70 -34.24
CA VAL A 256 -11.11 -21.66 -33.60
C VAL A 256 -11.39 -23.06 -34.18
N ALA A 257 -10.49 -24.02 -33.93
CA ALA A 257 -10.79 -25.42 -34.20
C ALA A 257 -11.77 -25.98 -33.15
N ASP A 258 -12.48 -27.06 -33.47
CA ASP A 258 -13.51 -27.63 -32.60
C ASP A 258 -12.94 -28.10 -31.25
N ASP A 259 -11.72 -28.63 -31.24
CA ASP A 259 -10.98 -29.02 -30.04
C ASP A 259 -10.57 -27.82 -29.17
N GLN A 260 -10.43 -26.63 -29.77
CA GLN A 260 -10.12 -25.38 -29.08
C GLN A 260 -11.36 -24.63 -28.61
N LEU A 261 -12.57 -25.00 -29.06
CA LEU A 261 -13.80 -24.29 -28.77
C LEU A 261 -14.09 -24.22 -27.27
N SER A 262 -13.97 -25.36 -26.58
CA SER A 262 -14.19 -25.42 -25.12
C SER A 262 -13.17 -24.55 -24.35
N LEU A 263 -11.92 -24.51 -24.82
CA LEU A 263 -10.86 -23.71 -24.21
C LEU A 263 -11.08 -22.21 -24.43
N ALA A 264 -11.47 -21.83 -25.65
CA ALA A 264 -11.77 -20.44 -26.02
C ALA A 264 -12.98 -19.90 -25.25
N ILE A 265 -14.03 -20.72 -25.09
CA ILE A 265 -15.23 -20.35 -24.35
C ILE A 265 -14.95 -20.31 -22.84
N GLY A 266 -14.25 -21.33 -22.34
CA GLY A 266 -14.04 -21.60 -20.92
C GLY A 266 -15.30 -22.11 -20.24
N SER A 267 -15.14 -22.66 -19.03
CA SER A 267 -16.28 -23.14 -18.23
C SER A 267 -17.32 -22.03 -18.06
N ARG A 268 -18.59 -22.31 -18.41
CA ARG A 268 -19.73 -21.35 -18.37
C ARG A 268 -19.50 -20.03 -19.13
N GLY A 269 -18.63 -20.02 -20.14
CA GLY A 269 -18.31 -18.83 -20.93
C GLY A 269 -17.48 -17.79 -20.17
N GLU A 270 -16.86 -18.17 -19.04
CA GLU A 270 -16.08 -17.23 -18.22
C GLU A 270 -14.88 -16.64 -18.95
N ASN A 271 -14.28 -17.40 -19.89
CA ASN A 271 -13.13 -16.92 -20.64
C ASN A 271 -13.56 -15.79 -21.57
N VAL A 272 -14.55 -16.03 -22.45
CA VAL A 272 -15.11 -14.97 -23.33
C VAL A 272 -15.56 -13.74 -22.53
N LYS A 273 -16.24 -13.92 -21.39
CA LYS A 273 -16.68 -12.80 -20.54
C LYS A 273 -15.51 -11.98 -19.99
N ARG A 274 -14.42 -12.62 -19.58
CA ARG A 274 -13.23 -11.95 -19.06
C ARG A 274 -12.50 -11.23 -20.20
N GLU A 275 -12.36 -11.87 -21.34
CA GLU A 275 -11.64 -11.37 -22.50
C GLU A 275 -12.37 -10.16 -23.09
N ARG A 276 -13.70 -10.22 -23.20
CA ARG A 276 -14.52 -9.08 -23.59
C ARG A 276 -14.27 -7.86 -22.71
N LYS A 277 -14.13 -8.04 -21.39
CA LYS A 277 -13.81 -6.92 -20.47
C LYS A 277 -12.42 -6.33 -20.75
N ILE A 278 -11.43 -7.17 -21.04
CA ILE A 278 -10.07 -6.71 -21.40
C ILE A 278 -10.12 -5.91 -22.71
N ILE A 279 -10.77 -6.45 -23.74
CA ILE A 279 -10.87 -5.84 -25.07
C ILE A 279 -11.71 -4.53 -25.03
N LEU A 280 -12.80 -4.47 -24.28
CA LEU A 280 -13.61 -3.26 -24.16
C LEU A 280 -12.88 -2.13 -23.42
N LEU A 281 -12.15 -2.47 -22.36
CA LEU A 281 -11.30 -1.50 -21.65
C LEU A 281 -10.21 -0.95 -22.59
N TRP A 282 -9.64 -1.80 -23.43
CA TRP A 282 -8.72 -1.38 -24.49
C TRP A 282 -9.37 -0.40 -25.48
N ALA A 283 -10.52 -0.76 -26.05
CA ALA A 283 -11.21 0.08 -27.03
C ALA A 283 -11.59 1.46 -26.45
N ALA A 284 -11.89 1.54 -25.16
CA ALA A 284 -12.14 2.80 -24.47
C ALA A 284 -10.87 3.66 -24.29
N MET A 285 -9.70 3.05 -24.11
CA MET A 285 -8.42 3.76 -23.98
C MET A 285 -7.89 4.28 -25.33
N GLY A 286 -8.26 3.66 -26.45
CA GLY A 286 -7.90 4.11 -27.80
C GLY A 286 -8.87 5.12 -28.44
N LEU A 287 -9.98 5.45 -27.76
CA LEU A 287 -10.96 6.47 -28.18
C LEU A 287 -10.77 7.81 -27.44
N GLY A 288 -9.57 8.06 -26.91
CA GLY A 288 -9.16 9.31 -26.26
C GLY A 288 -8.10 10.05 -27.05
#